data_AF-A0A947B2V7-F1
#
_entry.id   AF-A0A947B2V7-F1
#
_cell.length_a   1.000
_cell.length_b   1.000
_cell.length_c   1.000
_cell.angle_alpha   90.00
_cell.angle_beta   90.00
_cell.angle_gamma   90.00
#
_symmetry.space_group_name_H-M   'P 1'
#
loop_
_entity.id
_entity.type
_entity.pdbx_description
1 polymer ?
#
loop_
_entity_poly.entity_id
_entity_poly.type
_entity_poly.pdbx_seq_one_letter_code
_entity_poly.pdbx_strand_id
1 'polypeptide(L)'
;MDDLIKEPDLVTSVANILEENSIYIQHLMTCVEIGKALTSTFNMDQILIIILKRLSELIKAKNWTLFLLDSNLKKLYFEVVVGLDKGSLADVRIQLGEGIAGTVAQTGEPILVPEVQRDTRFSSRVDDLTGFVTRSIICLPLKMQGSVIGFIEIINPEDRSLFQENYMPLLSILADYVAIAIHNARTYRKIESLSITDDVTDFYNSRFMHQHLDQLLHQGQEVSLVFLDVDDFKEVVDSHGHLLGSKILREAAMVISSNLEDDDRLVRYGGDEFVIILPAHGKPAAFDKVVTIRKALADAAFLQDDGLEVKLTASFGIANYPGDAADKKELLQLADNSLYRSKDVGKNSIRVA
;
A
#
# COMPACT_ATOMS: atom_id res chain seq x y z
N MET A 1 -39.76 -3.59 -67.11
CA MET A 1 -39.28 -2.40 -66.39
C MET A 1 -39.59 -2.68 -64.93
N ASP A 2 -38.78 -3.55 -64.34
CA ASP A 2 -38.86 -3.97 -62.94
C ASP A 2 -37.46 -3.75 -62.38
N ASP A 3 -37.25 -2.60 -61.76
CA ASP A 3 -36.10 -2.33 -60.92
C ASP A 3 -36.42 -2.83 -59.51
N LEU A 4 -36.18 -4.12 -59.26
CA LEU A 4 -36.07 -4.65 -57.91
C LEU A 4 -34.62 -4.45 -57.44
N ILE A 5 -34.36 -3.29 -56.84
CA ILE A 5 -33.12 -3.00 -56.13
C ILE A 5 -33.08 -3.89 -54.87
N LYS A 6 -31.93 -4.53 -54.67
CA LYS A 6 -31.61 -5.51 -53.61
C LYS A 6 -31.87 -4.97 -52.19
N GLU A 7 -32.98 -5.36 -51.57
CA GLU A 7 -33.28 -5.18 -50.14
C GLU A 7 -32.41 -5.96 -49.11
N PRO A 8 -31.73 -7.09 -49.43
CA PRO A 8 -30.95 -7.84 -48.43
C PRO A 8 -29.73 -7.09 -47.85
N ASP A 9 -29.18 -6.12 -48.58
CA ASP A 9 -27.99 -5.36 -48.15
C ASP A 9 -28.31 -4.36 -47.02
N LEU A 10 -29.52 -3.80 -46.99
CA LEU A 10 -29.90 -2.79 -46.01
C LEU A 10 -30.13 -3.40 -44.63
N VAL A 11 -30.82 -4.55 -44.57
CA VAL A 11 -31.07 -5.27 -43.31
C VAL A 11 -29.76 -5.76 -42.69
N THR A 12 -28.85 -6.26 -43.52
CA THR A 12 -27.52 -6.71 -43.08
C THR A 12 -26.66 -5.54 -42.59
N SER A 13 -26.68 -4.39 -43.29
CA SER A 13 -26.02 -3.16 -42.83
C SER A 13 -26.57 -2.66 -41.49
N VAL A 14 -27.89 -2.61 -41.33
CA VAL A 14 -28.51 -2.16 -40.07
C VAL A 14 -28.20 -3.11 -38.93
N ALA A 15 -28.21 -4.42 -39.17
CA ALA A 15 -27.83 -5.42 -38.16
C ALA A 15 -26.37 -5.25 -37.72
N ASN A 16 -25.44 -5.07 -38.66
CA ASN A 16 -24.03 -4.83 -38.34
C ASN A 16 -23.84 -3.53 -37.55
N ILE A 17 -24.53 -2.45 -37.90
CA ILE A 17 -24.47 -1.16 -37.16
C ILE A 17 -25.03 -1.32 -35.74
N LEU A 18 -26.10 -2.09 -35.56
CA LEU A 18 -26.67 -2.37 -34.22
C LEU A 18 -25.72 -3.21 -33.37
N GLU A 19 -25.05 -4.20 -33.97
CA GLU A 19 -24.07 -5.04 -33.30
C GLU A 19 -22.82 -4.24 -32.89
N GLU A 20 -22.27 -3.43 -33.81
CA GLU A 20 -21.19 -2.49 -33.52
C GLU A 20 -21.57 -1.52 -32.38
N ASN A 21 -22.74 -0.89 -32.46
CA ASN A 21 -23.22 0.01 -31.41
C ASN A 21 -23.41 -0.70 -30.08
N SER A 22 -23.86 -1.96 -30.06
CA SER A 22 -24.00 -2.72 -28.83
C SER A 22 -22.63 -2.98 -28.17
N ILE A 23 -21.60 -3.27 -28.97
CA ILE A 23 -20.23 -3.42 -28.48
C ILE A 23 -19.72 -2.11 -27.88
N TYR A 24 -19.92 -0.98 -28.56
CA TYR A 24 -19.53 0.35 -28.04
C TYR A 24 -20.25 0.69 -26.73
N ILE A 25 -21.55 0.39 -26.61
CA ILE A 25 -22.31 0.60 -25.37
C ILE A 25 -21.74 -0.28 -24.25
N GLN A 26 -21.41 -1.54 -24.52
CA GLN A 26 -20.82 -2.43 -23.53
C GLN A 26 -19.45 -1.97 -23.05
N HIS A 27 -18.62 -1.47 -23.97
CA HIS A 27 -17.34 -0.83 -23.64
C HIS A 27 -17.54 0.41 -22.75
N LEU A 28 -18.48 1.28 -23.11
CA LEU A 28 -18.79 2.50 -22.35
C LEU A 28 -19.30 2.17 -20.93
N MET A 29 -20.19 1.18 -20.80
CA MET A 29 -20.71 0.72 -19.52
C MET A 29 -19.58 0.16 -18.64
N THR A 30 -18.66 -0.60 -19.22
CA THR A 30 -17.48 -1.12 -18.51
C THR A 30 -16.59 0.01 -18.00
N CYS A 31 -16.36 1.03 -18.83
CA CYS A 31 -15.63 2.25 -18.43
C CYS A 31 -16.30 2.96 -17.24
N VAL A 32 -17.63 3.08 -17.24
CA VAL A 32 -18.40 3.68 -16.13
C VAL A 32 -18.28 2.84 -14.85
N GLU A 33 -18.32 1.52 -14.94
CA GLU A 33 -18.14 0.64 -13.79
C GLU A 33 -16.73 0.72 -13.20
N ILE A 34 -15.70 0.79 -14.04
CA ILE A 34 -14.31 1.03 -13.61
C ILE A 34 -14.22 2.39 -12.90
N GLY A 35 -14.83 3.43 -13.47
CA GLY A 35 -14.94 4.76 -12.84
C GLY A 35 -15.59 4.73 -11.45
N LYS A 36 -16.63 3.91 -11.25
CA LYS A 36 -17.27 3.73 -9.93
C LYS A 36 -16.42 2.93 -8.94
N ALA A 37 -15.69 1.92 -9.41
CA ALA A 37 -14.78 1.15 -8.54
C ALA A 37 -13.63 2.04 -8.02
N LEU A 38 -13.16 2.98 -8.87
CA LEU A 38 -12.13 3.95 -8.52
C LEU A 38 -12.51 4.91 -7.40
N THR A 39 -13.80 5.23 -7.26
CA THR A 39 -14.29 6.17 -6.23
C THR A 39 -14.72 5.48 -4.94
N SER A 40 -14.85 4.15 -4.91
CA SER A 40 -15.46 3.41 -3.80
C SER A 40 -14.49 2.58 -2.95
N THR A 41 -13.23 2.42 -3.36
CA THR A 41 -12.29 1.52 -2.69
C THR A 41 -11.16 2.30 -2.01
N PHE A 42 -11.05 2.19 -0.68
CA PHE A 42 -9.98 2.83 0.13
C PHE A 42 -8.71 1.98 0.26
N ASN A 43 -8.73 0.71 -0.19
CA ASN A 43 -7.55 -0.17 -0.17
C ASN A 43 -6.86 -0.21 -1.54
N MET A 44 -5.65 0.33 -1.55
CA MET A 44 -4.87 0.63 -2.73
C MET A 44 -4.33 -0.58 -3.50
N ASP A 45 -3.82 -1.60 -2.82
CA ASP A 45 -3.26 -2.78 -3.51
C ASP A 45 -4.40 -3.58 -4.15
N GLN A 46 -5.56 -3.56 -3.52
CA GLN A 46 -6.77 -4.17 -4.05
C GLN A 46 -7.30 -3.41 -5.27
N ILE A 47 -7.22 -2.08 -5.32
CA ILE A 47 -7.78 -1.30 -6.44
C ILE A 47 -7.08 -1.60 -7.77
N LEU A 48 -5.75 -1.68 -7.76
CA LEU A 48 -4.97 -1.94 -8.97
C LEU A 48 -5.23 -3.36 -9.50
N ILE A 49 -5.29 -4.34 -8.59
CA ILE A 49 -5.61 -5.73 -8.94
C ILE A 49 -7.04 -5.83 -9.50
N ILE A 50 -8.02 -5.18 -8.87
CA ILE A 50 -9.41 -5.19 -9.34
C ILE A 50 -9.52 -4.56 -10.74
N ILE A 51 -8.85 -3.43 -10.98
CA ILE A 51 -8.87 -2.75 -12.27
C ILE A 51 -8.21 -3.64 -13.33
N LEU A 52 -7.00 -4.14 -13.10
CA LEU A 52 -6.31 -4.99 -14.06
C LEU A 52 -7.10 -6.28 -14.34
N LYS A 53 -7.74 -6.87 -13.33
CA LYS A 53 -8.62 -8.02 -13.52
C LYS A 53 -9.81 -7.68 -14.43
N ARG A 54 -10.52 -6.58 -14.18
CA ARG A 54 -11.62 -6.13 -15.03
C ARG A 54 -11.17 -5.80 -16.46
N LEU A 55 -10.00 -5.19 -16.61
CA LEU A 55 -9.39 -4.93 -17.92
C LEU A 55 -9.09 -6.25 -18.66
N SER A 56 -8.58 -7.27 -17.97
CA SER A 56 -8.34 -8.59 -18.54
C SER A 56 -9.62 -9.37 -18.87
N GLU A 57 -10.76 -9.00 -18.27
CA GLU A 57 -12.07 -9.53 -18.62
C GLU A 57 -12.58 -8.91 -19.92
N LEU A 58 -12.34 -7.60 -20.11
CA LEU A 58 -12.73 -6.83 -21.31
C LEU A 58 -11.85 -7.17 -22.52
N ILE A 59 -10.53 -7.17 -22.35
CA ILE A 59 -9.56 -7.46 -23.41
C ILE A 59 -8.80 -8.73 -23.03
N LYS A 60 -9.15 -9.83 -23.71
CA LYS A 60 -8.48 -11.12 -23.55
C LYS A 60 -7.09 -11.06 -24.18
N ALA A 61 -6.08 -11.31 -23.36
CA ALA A 61 -4.68 -11.35 -23.77
C ALA A 61 -3.94 -12.42 -22.99
N LYS A 62 -2.79 -12.88 -23.51
CA LYS A 62 -1.98 -13.89 -22.80
C LYS A 62 -1.25 -13.32 -21.59
N ASN A 63 -0.93 -12.03 -21.60
CA ASN A 63 -0.30 -11.38 -20.46
C ASN A 63 -0.60 -9.88 -20.43
N TRP A 64 -0.72 -9.35 -19.21
CA TRP A 64 -0.81 -7.92 -18.93
C TRP A 64 0.29 -7.51 -17.97
N THR A 65 0.98 -6.42 -18.29
CA THR A 65 2.07 -5.90 -17.46
C THR A 65 1.80 -4.43 -17.15
N LEU A 66 1.98 -4.05 -15.89
CA LEU A 66 1.94 -2.67 -15.43
C LEU A 66 3.34 -2.26 -14.95
N PHE A 67 3.87 -1.23 -15.60
CA PHE A 67 5.14 -0.61 -15.24
C PHE A 67 4.90 0.76 -14.64
N LEU A 68 5.59 1.05 -13.55
CA LEU A 68 5.62 2.37 -12.96
C LEU A 68 6.99 2.99 -13.16
N LEU A 69 6.99 4.29 -13.43
CA LEU A 69 8.20 5.09 -13.48
C LEU A 69 8.59 5.50 -12.06
N ASP A 70 9.83 5.22 -11.70
CA ASP A 70 10.50 5.81 -10.55
C ASP A 70 11.04 7.19 -10.96
N SER A 71 10.48 8.25 -10.38
CA SER A 71 10.84 9.64 -10.67
C SER A 71 12.26 10.00 -10.24
N ASN A 72 12.84 9.29 -9.27
CA ASN A 72 14.18 9.58 -8.74
C ASN A 72 15.26 8.86 -9.56
N LEU A 73 15.00 7.61 -9.94
CA LEU A 73 15.98 6.78 -10.65
C LEU A 73 15.83 6.82 -12.17
N LYS A 74 14.76 7.44 -12.71
CA LYS A 74 14.39 7.40 -14.14
C LYS A 74 14.38 5.98 -14.71
N LYS A 75 14.04 5.00 -13.87
CA LYS A 75 13.98 3.58 -14.22
C LYS A 75 12.55 3.10 -14.05
N LEU A 76 12.17 2.17 -14.92
CA LEU A 76 10.85 1.54 -14.90
C LEU A 76 10.94 0.26 -14.08
N TYR A 77 9.97 0.03 -13.20
CA TYR A 77 9.87 -1.21 -12.43
C TYR A 77 8.45 -1.78 -12.49
N PHE A 78 8.33 -3.09 -12.34
CA PHE A 78 7.06 -3.80 -12.35
C PHE A 78 6.32 -3.59 -11.03
N GLU A 79 5.10 -3.04 -11.07
CA GLU A 79 4.23 -2.96 -9.88
C GLU A 79 3.26 -4.14 -9.84
N VAL A 80 2.65 -4.47 -10.99
CA VAL A 80 1.67 -5.56 -11.12
C VAL A 80 1.85 -6.31 -12.44
N VAL A 81 1.73 -7.64 -12.38
CA VAL A 81 1.78 -8.55 -13.53
C VAL A 81 0.58 -9.49 -13.42
N VAL A 82 -0.17 -9.66 -14.52
CA VAL A 82 -1.31 -10.58 -14.61
C VAL A 82 -1.09 -11.53 -15.78
N GLY A 83 -0.78 -12.80 -15.49
CA GLY A 83 -0.52 -13.84 -16.49
C GLY A 83 0.89 -14.45 -16.44
N LEU A 84 1.81 -13.84 -15.68
CA LEU A 84 3.14 -14.39 -15.35
C LEU A 84 3.38 -14.37 -13.84
N ASP A 85 4.36 -15.16 -13.37
CA ASP A 85 4.79 -15.14 -11.98
C ASP A 85 5.54 -13.84 -11.64
N LYS A 86 5.03 -13.09 -10.65
CA LYS A 86 5.57 -11.81 -10.18
C LYS A 86 7.02 -11.95 -9.69
N GLY A 87 7.40 -13.12 -9.15
CA GLY A 87 8.74 -13.40 -8.64
C GLY A 87 9.84 -13.34 -9.71
N SER A 88 9.51 -13.74 -10.95
CA SER A 88 10.48 -13.80 -12.06
C SER A 88 10.83 -12.43 -12.66
N LEU A 89 10.04 -11.40 -12.35
CA LEU A 89 10.13 -10.07 -12.97
C LEU A 89 10.44 -8.93 -11.97
N ALA A 90 10.49 -9.23 -10.67
CA ALA A 90 10.65 -8.23 -9.61
C ALA A 90 11.92 -7.36 -9.74
N ASP A 91 13.02 -7.94 -10.23
CA ASP A 91 14.33 -7.26 -10.36
C ASP A 91 14.57 -6.67 -11.76
N VAL A 92 13.66 -6.89 -12.71
CA VAL A 92 13.83 -6.35 -14.05
C VAL A 92 13.59 -4.84 -14.01
N ARG A 93 14.54 -4.09 -14.57
CA ARG A 93 14.45 -2.64 -14.78
C ARG A 93 14.62 -2.33 -16.25
N ILE A 94 13.73 -1.51 -16.80
CA ILE A 94 13.79 -1.05 -18.20
C ILE A 94 14.23 0.42 -18.21
N GLN A 95 15.16 0.75 -19.12
CA GLN A 95 15.62 2.13 -19.32
C GLN A 95 14.70 2.91 -20.26
N LEU A 96 14.70 4.23 -20.16
CA LEU A 96 14.04 5.08 -21.16
C LEU A 96 14.66 4.85 -22.54
N GLY A 97 13.83 4.65 -23.55
CA GLY A 97 14.23 4.29 -24.91
C GLY A 97 14.59 2.80 -25.13
N GLU A 98 14.60 1.96 -24.08
CA GLU A 98 14.85 0.52 -24.22
C GLU A 98 13.55 -0.22 -24.55
N GLY A 99 13.50 -0.91 -25.70
CA GLY A 99 12.33 -1.70 -26.05
C GLY A 99 11.11 -0.85 -26.44
N ILE A 100 9.96 -1.51 -26.59
CA ILE A 100 8.66 -0.83 -26.79
C ILE A 100 8.28 -0.02 -25.55
N ALA A 101 8.28 -0.67 -24.38
CA ALA A 101 8.12 -0.10 -23.06
C ALA A 101 8.89 1.22 -22.85
N GLY A 102 10.21 1.18 -23.02
CA GLY A 102 11.07 2.34 -22.81
C GLY A 102 10.84 3.45 -23.83
N THR A 103 10.49 3.10 -25.08
CA THR A 103 10.12 4.08 -26.11
C THR A 103 8.84 4.81 -25.73
N VAL A 104 7.78 4.10 -25.32
CA VAL A 104 6.52 4.71 -24.85
C VAL A 104 6.76 5.58 -23.61
N ALA A 105 7.60 5.13 -22.68
CA ALA A 105 7.97 5.92 -21.51
C ALA A 105 8.72 7.22 -21.87
N GLN A 106 9.49 7.22 -22.96
CA GLN A 106 10.23 8.38 -23.43
C GLN A 106 9.38 9.36 -24.24
N THR A 107 8.55 8.85 -25.16
CA THR A 107 7.76 9.70 -26.06
C THR A 107 6.43 10.11 -25.44
N GLY A 108 5.89 9.29 -24.54
CA GLY A 108 4.52 9.41 -24.06
C GLY A 108 3.49 9.04 -25.12
N GLU A 109 3.85 8.43 -26.24
CA GLU A 109 2.90 8.07 -27.30
C GLU A 109 2.59 6.57 -27.27
N PRO A 110 1.32 6.15 -27.45
CA PRO A 110 0.96 4.74 -27.51
C PRO A 110 1.62 4.06 -28.71
N ILE A 111 2.03 2.79 -28.52
CA ILE A 111 2.65 1.98 -29.58
C ILE A 111 1.90 0.66 -29.70
N LEU A 112 1.40 0.38 -30.90
CA LEU A 112 0.66 -0.83 -31.26
C LEU A 112 1.50 -1.62 -32.26
N VAL A 113 1.92 -2.83 -31.87
CA VAL A 113 2.80 -3.70 -32.65
C VAL A 113 2.10 -5.05 -32.89
N PRO A 114 1.49 -5.26 -34.07
CA PRO A 114 0.82 -6.51 -34.41
C PRO A 114 1.76 -7.71 -34.57
N GLU A 115 3.03 -7.45 -34.90
CA GLU A 115 4.07 -8.46 -35.13
C GLU A 115 5.43 -7.92 -34.65
N VAL A 116 5.86 -8.29 -33.44
CA VAL A 116 7.09 -7.74 -32.83
C VAL A 116 8.36 -8.16 -33.56
N GLN A 117 8.34 -9.28 -34.30
CA GLN A 117 9.48 -9.74 -35.09
C GLN A 117 9.87 -8.75 -36.21
N ARG A 118 8.95 -7.86 -36.60
CA ARG A 118 9.18 -6.84 -37.64
C ARG A 118 9.51 -5.46 -37.07
N ASP A 119 9.44 -5.29 -35.75
CA ASP A 119 9.64 -3.99 -35.10
C ASP A 119 11.04 -3.91 -34.49
N THR A 120 11.87 -3.02 -35.05
CA THR A 120 13.25 -2.80 -34.59
C THR A 120 13.37 -2.31 -33.15
N ARG A 121 12.28 -1.78 -32.57
CA ARG A 121 12.23 -1.32 -31.18
C ARG A 121 11.96 -2.46 -30.21
N PHE A 122 11.59 -3.66 -30.67
CA PHE A 122 11.34 -4.79 -29.78
C PHE A 122 12.65 -5.32 -29.17
N SER A 123 12.61 -5.66 -27.87
CA SER A 123 13.72 -6.25 -27.13
C SER A 123 13.30 -7.60 -26.57
N SER A 124 14.03 -8.67 -26.91
CA SER A 124 13.74 -10.03 -26.43
C SER A 124 14.19 -10.27 -24.99
N ARG A 125 14.87 -9.30 -24.34
CA ARG A 125 15.50 -9.51 -23.03
C ARG A 125 14.55 -10.07 -21.97
N VAL A 126 13.30 -9.59 -21.94
CA VAL A 126 12.29 -10.06 -20.98
C VAL A 126 11.75 -11.45 -21.36
N ASP A 127 11.57 -11.72 -22.66
CA ASP A 127 11.20 -13.03 -23.19
C ASP A 127 12.27 -14.08 -22.83
N ASP A 128 13.55 -13.74 -23.00
CA ASP A 128 14.70 -14.62 -22.71
C ASP A 128 14.80 -14.98 -21.22
N LEU A 129 14.43 -14.06 -20.32
CA LEU A 129 14.43 -14.28 -18.88
C LEU A 129 13.23 -15.10 -18.39
N THR A 130 12.07 -14.94 -19.03
CA THR A 130 10.81 -15.56 -18.58
C THR A 130 10.46 -16.83 -19.34
N GLY A 131 11.08 -17.07 -20.50
CA GLY A 131 10.69 -18.11 -21.45
C GLY A 131 9.37 -17.83 -22.17
N PHE A 132 8.77 -16.65 -21.97
CA PHE A 132 7.54 -16.23 -22.63
C PHE A 132 7.85 -15.75 -24.06
N VAL A 133 6.97 -16.05 -25.01
CA VAL A 133 7.15 -15.63 -26.42
C VAL A 133 6.18 -14.51 -26.75
N THR A 134 6.71 -13.31 -26.94
CA THR A 134 5.97 -12.15 -27.35
C THR A 134 5.84 -12.12 -28.88
N ARG A 135 4.60 -12.06 -29.37
CA ARG A 135 4.25 -12.00 -30.82
C ARG A 135 3.67 -10.64 -31.21
N SER A 136 2.90 -10.04 -30.31
CA SER A 136 2.29 -8.73 -30.52
C SER A 136 2.14 -7.98 -29.20
N ILE A 137 2.26 -6.65 -29.23
CA ILE A 137 2.22 -5.79 -28.04
C ILE A 137 1.34 -4.57 -28.33
N ILE A 138 0.48 -4.22 -27.39
CA ILE A 138 -0.12 -2.88 -27.29
C ILE A 138 0.44 -2.24 -26.03
N CYS A 139 1.18 -1.16 -26.16
CA CYS A 139 1.79 -0.45 -25.04
C CYS A 139 1.18 0.96 -24.93
N LEU A 140 0.54 1.24 -23.81
CA LEU A 140 -0.21 2.47 -23.58
C LEU A 140 0.42 3.26 -22.42
N PRO A 141 0.71 4.56 -22.62
CA PRO A 141 1.27 5.41 -21.57
C PRO A 141 0.22 5.71 -20.50
N LEU A 142 0.64 5.70 -19.24
CA LEU A 142 -0.17 6.18 -18.12
C LEU A 142 0.26 7.63 -17.85
N LYS A 143 -0.61 8.58 -18.23
CA LYS A 143 -0.32 10.02 -18.10
C LYS A 143 -1.08 10.62 -16.93
N MET A 144 -0.43 11.50 -16.19
CA MET A 144 -1.06 12.31 -15.15
C MET A 144 -0.47 13.72 -15.19
N GLN A 145 -1.33 14.75 -15.24
CA GLN A 145 -0.91 16.16 -15.30
C GLN A 145 0.18 16.43 -16.36
N GLY A 146 0.05 15.81 -17.54
CA GLY A 146 1.00 15.98 -18.65
C GLY A 146 2.32 15.20 -18.53
N SER A 147 2.53 14.43 -17.45
CA SER A 147 3.72 13.59 -17.26
C SER A 147 3.39 12.09 -17.33
N VAL A 148 4.30 11.29 -17.90
CA VAL A 148 4.17 9.82 -17.90
C VAL A 148 4.55 9.28 -16.53
N ILE A 149 3.62 8.61 -15.86
CA ILE A 149 3.84 7.99 -14.53
C ILE A 149 4.08 6.47 -14.61
N GLY A 150 3.87 5.89 -15.79
CA GLY A 150 3.99 4.46 -16.06
C GLY A 150 3.46 4.10 -17.45
N PHE A 151 3.28 2.81 -17.71
CA PHE A 151 2.60 2.31 -18.91
C PHE A 151 2.01 0.92 -18.61
N ILE A 152 1.05 0.53 -19.44
CA ILE A 152 0.44 -0.79 -19.43
C ILE A 152 0.73 -1.48 -20.76
N GLU A 153 1.16 -2.74 -20.73
CA GLU A 153 1.31 -3.55 -21.93
C GLU A 153 0.28 -4.68 -21.95
N ILE A 154 -0.31 -4.85 -23.13
CA ILE A 154 -1.20 -5.96 -23.46
C ILE A 154 -0.43 -6.84 -24.45
N ILE A 155 -0.02 -8.01 -23.97
CA ILE A 155 0.86 -8.89 -24.71
C ILE A 155 0.06 -10.06 -25.27
N ASN A 156 0.20 -10.27 -26.59
CA ASN A 156 -0.54 -11.27 -27.36
C ASN A 156 -2.07 -11.19 -27.11
N PRO A 157 -2.73 -10.04 -27.37
CA PRO A 157 -4.19 -9.96 -27.37
C PRO A 157 -4.79 -10.98 -28.34
N GLU A 158 -5.90 -11.60 -27.94
CA GLU A 158 -6.61 -12.59 -28.75
C GLU A 158 -7.41 -11.93 -29.88
N ASP A 159 -7.97 -10.74 -29.61
CA ASP A 159 -8.62 -9.92 -30.63
C ASP A 159 -7.59 -9.05 -31.37
N ARG A 160 -7.45 -9.30 -32.67
CA ARG A 160 -6.55 -8.56 -33.57
C ARG A 160 -7.14 -7.21 -34.00
N SER A 161 -8.45 -6.98 -33.82
CA SER A 161 -9.09 -5.71 -34.15
C SER A 161 -8.54 -4.55 -33.29
N LEU A 162 -8.03 -4.85 -32.09
CA LEU A 162 -7.42 -3.88 -31.17
C LEU A 162 -6.20 -3.14 -31.73
N PHE A 163 -5.61 -3.63 -32.82
CA PHE A 163 -4.51 -2.95 -33.52
C PHE A 163 -5.00 -1.87 -34.49
N GLN A 164 -6.31 -1.73 -34.69
CA GLN A 164 -6.90 -0.70 -35.55
C GLN A 164 -7.07 0.62 -34.78
N GLU A 165 -6.96 1.74 -35.51
CA GLU A 165 -6.99 3.08 -34.91
C GLU A 165 -8.33 3.43 -34.22
N ASN A 166 -9.44 2.85 -34.66
CA ASN A 166 -10.77 3.03 -34.06
C ASN A 166 -10.87 2.51 -32.61
N TYR A 167 -10.00 1.59 -32.19
CA TYR A 167 -9.93 1.12 -30.79
C TYR A 167 -9.04 1.98 -29.90
N MET A 168 -8.25 2.89 -30.47
CA MET A 168 -7.36 3.78 -29.71
C MET A 168 -8.09 4.62 -28.66
N PRO A 169 -9.28 5.20 -28.92
CA PRO A 169 -10.01 5.96 -27.90
C PRO A 169 -10.38 5.10 -26.69
N LEU A 170 -10.83 3.86 -26.91
CA LEU A 170 -11.14 2.93 -25.84
C LEU A 170 -9.89 2.61 -25.02
N LEU A 171 -8.82 2.19 -25.68
CA LEU A 171 -7.54 1.85 -25.03
C LEU A 171 -7.00 3.03 -24.21
N SER A 172 -7.10 4.26 -24.74
CA SER A 172 -6.66 5.47 -24.05
C SER A 172 -7.49 5.74 -22.79
N ILE A 173 -8.82 5.61 -22.86
CA ILE A 173 -9.70 5.75 -21.69
C ILE A 173 -9.32 4.75 -20.59
N LEU A 174 -9.03 3.50 -20.97
CA LEU A 174 -8.61 2.47 -20.01
C LEU A 174 -7.26 2.84 -19.36
N ALA A 175 -6.29 3.31 -20.14
CA ALA A 175 -5.01 3.78 -19.64
C ALA A 175 -5.18 4.98 -18.68
N ASP A 176 -6.07 5.93 -19.00
CA ASP A 176 -6.36 7.08 -18.13
C ASP A 176 -6.96 6.64 -16.78
N TYR A 177 -7.88 5.67 -16.78
CA TYR A 177 -8.43 5.13 -15.52
C TYR A 177 -7.36 4.46 -14.66
N VAL A 178 -6.47 3.68 -15.26
CA VAL A 178 -5.34 3.07 -14.54
C VAL A 178 -4.42 4.16 -13.98
N ALA A 179 -4.13 5.20 -14.76
CA ALA A 179 -3.30 6.32 -14.32
C ALA A 179 -3.91 7.07 -13.13
N ILE A 180 -5.23 7.33 -13.15
CA ILE A 180 -5.98 7.94 -12.03
C ILE A 180 -5.89 7.06 -10.78
N ALA A 181 -6.07 5.75 -10.92
CA ALA A 181 -5.97 4.80 -9.80
C ALA A 181 -4.61 4.89 -9.11
N ILE A 182 -3.53 4.85 -9.90
CA ILE A 182 -2.15 4.91 -9.40
C ILE A 182 -1.85 6.26 -8.76
N HIS A 183 -2.37 7.34 -9.34
CA HIS A 183 -2.18 8.67 -8.77
C HIS A 183 -2.90 8.80 -7.42
N ASN A 184 -4.17 8.40 -7.33
CA ASN A 184 -4.92 8.40 -6.08
C ASN A 184 -4.25 7.53 -5.02
N ALA A 185 -3.79 6.33 -5.41
CA ALA A 185 -3.00 5.41 -4.59
C ALA A 185 -1.75 6.07 -4.00
N ARG A 186 -0.94 6.72 -4.84
CA ARG A 186 0.28 7.42 -4.42
C ARG A 186 -0.03 8.62 -3.53
N THR A 187 -1.05 9.40 -3.86
CA THR A 187 -1.49 10.55 -3.07
C THR A 187 -2.01 10.13 -1.70
N TYR A 188 -2.80 9.05 -1.64
CA TYR A 188 -3.27 8.49 -0.39
C TYR A 188 -2.12 7.92 0.45
N ARG A 189 -1.23 7.11 -0.14
CA ARG A 189 0.03 6.68 0.50
C ARG A 189 0.83 7.87 1.04
N LYS A 190 0.85 8.98 0.30
CA LYS A 190 1.53 10.20 0.74
C LYS A 190 0.82 10.85 1.93
N ILE A 191 -0.51 10.91 1.93
CA ILE A 191 -1.31 11.40 3.06
C ILE A 191 -1.14 10.50 4.29
N GLU A 192 -1.26 9.18 4.11
CA GLU A 192 -0.99 8.18 5.15
C GLU A 192 0.45 8.28 5.65
N SER A 193 1.41 8.54 4.76
CA SER A 193 2.80 8.73 5.13
C SER A 193 3.07 9.99 5.95
N LEU A 194 2.15 10.96 5.89
CA LEU A 194 2.13 12.16 6.72
C LEU A 194 1.35 11.95 8.01
N SER A 195 0.60 10.85 8.15
CA SER A 195 -0.06 10.52 9.41
C SER A 195 0.98 10.04 10.42
N ILE A 196 1.20 10.84 11.44
CA ILE A 196 2.01 10.50 12.61
C ILE A 196 1.15 9.89 13.73
N THR A 197 -0.16 9.74 13.51
CA THR A 197 -1.16 9.29 14.48
C THR A 197 -1.67 7.89 14.13
N ASP A 198 -1.95 7.08 15.14
CA ASP A 198 -2.60 5.76 15.10
C ASP A 198 -4.13 5.90 15.11
N ASP A 199 -4.81 5.12 14.28
CA ASP A 199 -6.25 5.21 14.02
C ASP A 199 -7.14 4.59 15.10
N VAL A 200 -6.58 3.72 15.95
CA VAL A 200 -7.33 3.11 17.06
C VAL A 200 -7.24 3.98 18.30
N THR A 201 -6.05 4.45 18.62
CA THR A 201 -5.75 5.07 19.91
C THR A 201 -5.69 6.60 19.87
N ASP A 202 -5.63 7.21 18.67
CA ASP A 202 -5.44 8.65 18.45
C ASP A 202 -4.08 9.20 18.98
N PHE A 203 -3.17 8.32 19.40
CA PHE A 203 -1.80 8.64 19.80
C PHE A 203 -0.81 8.49 18.65
N TYR A 204 0.48 8.78 18.89
CA TYR A 204 1.47 8.69 17.82
C TYR A 204 1.68 7.24 17.36
N ASN A 205 2.09 7.04 16.11
CA ASN A 205 2.40 5.73 15.55
C ASN A 205 3.92 5.47 15.49
N SER A 206 4.32 4.23 15.17
CA SER A 206 5.74 3.81 15.11
C SER A 206 6.60 4.69 14.19
N ARG A 207 6.01 5.31 13.17
CA ARG A 207 6.71 6.24 12.27
C ARG A 207 7.13 7.51 12.99
N PHE A 208 6.23 8.12 13.77
CA PHE A 208 6.56 9.27 14.61
C PHE A 208 7.71 8.94 15.56
N MET A 209 7.67 7.78 16.21
CA MET A 209 8.74 7.33 17.12
C MET A 209 10.08 7.32 16.42
N HIS A 210 10.18 6.72 15.24
CA HIS A 210 11.44 6.68 14.52
C HIS A 210 11.96 8.08 14.18
N GLN A 211 11.10 8.97 13.67
CA GLN A 211 11.49 10.34 13.31
C GLN A 211 11.90 11.16 14.54
N HIS A 212 11.14 11.05 15.63
CA HIS A 212 11.39 11.78 16.86
C HIS A 212 12.67 11.31 17.55
N LEU A 213 12.90 9.99 17.64
CA LEU A 213 14.15 9.44 18.17
C LEU A 213 15.36 9.87 17.34
N ASP A 214 15.26 9.89 16.02
CA ASP A 214 16.35 10.41 15.18
C ASP A 214 16.65 11.87 15.58
N GLN A 215 15.63 12.72 15.68
CA GLN A 215 15.82 14.13 16.08
C GLN A 215 16.49 14.28 17.45
N LEU A 216 16.01 13.58 18.48
CA LEU A 216 16.54 13.68 19.86
C LEU A 216 18.01 13.21 19.94
N LEU A 217 18.31 12.07 19.32
CA LEU A 217 19.67 11.49 19.36
C LEU A 217 20.67 12.32 18.56
N HIS A 218 20.27 12.91 17.43
CA HIS A 218 21.12 13.85 16.68
C HIS A 218 21.43 15.11 17.49
N GLN A 219 20.55 15.53 18.40
CA GLN A 219 20.78 16.64 19.32
C GLN A 219 21.62 16.24 20.54
N GLY A 220 21.99 14.96 20.68
CA GLY A 220 22.73 14.44 21.83
C GLY A 220 21.95 14.49 23.14
N GLN A 221 20.62 14.54 23.07
CA GLN A 221 19.77 14.57 24.27
C GLN A 221 19.74 13.20 24.94
N GLU A 222 19.74 13.19 26.27
CA GLU A 222 19.48 11.97 27.04
C GLU A 222 18.00 11.57 26.86
N VAL A 223 17.75 10.29 26.57
CA VAL A 223 16.41 9.76 26.29
C VAL A 223 16.28 8.38 26.91
N SER A 224 15.25 8.20 27.72
CA SER A 224 14.80 6.86 28.12
C SER A 224 13.68 6.38 27.20
N LEU A 225 13.80 5.15 26.73
CA LEU A 225 12.82 4.47 25.89
C LEU A 225 12.18 3.33 26.67
N VAL A 226 10.86 3.28 26.69
CA VAL A 226 10.09 2.25 27.37
C VAL A 226 9.26 1.50 26.34
N PHE A 227 9.51 0.21 26.17
CA PHE A 227 8.64 -0.71 25.47
C PHE A 227 7.63 -1.29 26.45
N LEU A 228 6.36 -1.34 26.08
CA LEU A 228 5.33 -2.02 26.85
C LEU A 228 4.42 -2.87 25.97
N ASP A 229 3.86 -3.89 26.60
CA ASP A 229 2.90 -4.80 25.98
C ASP A 229 1.82 -5.14 26.99
N VAL A 230 0.57 -5.11 26.55
CA VAL A 230 -0.59 -5.43 27.38
C VAL A 230 -0.64 -6.94 27.61
N ASP A 231 -0.55 -7.33 28.88
CA ASP A 231 -0.54 -8.74 29.25
C ASP A 231 -1.88 -9.40 28.90
N ASP A 232 -1.83 -10.56 28.25
CA ASP A 232 -3.00 -11.40 27.93
C ASP A 232 -4.09 -10.70 27.11
N PHE A 233 -3.73 -9.67 26.32
CA PHE A 233 -4.68 -8.94 25.49
C PHE A 233 -5.46 -9.85 24.51
N LYS A 234 -4.84 -10.92 24.03
CA LYS A 234 -5.51 -11.92 23.20
C LYS A 234 -6.72 -12.55 23.90
N GLU A 235 -6.61 -12.86 25.20
CA GLU A 235 -7.73 -13.46 25.96
C GLU A 235 -8.91 -12.49 26.07
N VAL A 236 -8.61 -11.20 26.17
CA VAL A 236 -9.60 -10.13 26.20
C VAL A 236 -10.32 -10.03 24.85
N VAL A 237 -9.57 -10.05 23.74
CA VAL A 237 -10.15 -10.05 22.38
C VAL A 237 -10.97 -11.31 22.13
N ASP A 238 -10.49 -12.48 22.54
CA ASP A 238 -11.20 -13.75 22.37
C ASP A 238 -12.51 -13.78 23.20
N SER A 239 -12.53 -13.11 24.36
CA SER A 239 -13.70 -13.05 25.26
C SER A 239 -14.74 -11.99 24.86
N HIS A 240 -14.29 -10.84 24.35
CA HIS A 240 -15.13 -9.65 24.16
C HIS A 240 -15.22 -9.17 22.70
N GLY A 241 -14.43 -9.76 21.79
CA GLY A 241 -14.38 -9.43 20.38
C GLY A 241 -13.49 -8.23 20.05
N HIS A 242 -13.16 -8.09 18.75
CA HIS A 242 -12.21 -7.09 18.26
C HIS A 242 -12.62 -5.62 18.49
N LEU A 243 -13.92 -5.33 18.49
CA LEU A 243 -14.42 -3.96 18.71
C LEU A 243 -14.13 -3.49 20.14
N LEU A 244 -14.44 -4.33 21.13
CA LEU A 244 -14.16 -4.03 22.54
C LEU A 244 -12.65 -4.09 22.83
N GLY A 245 -11.92 -4.98 22.17
CA GLY A 245 -10.44 -4.97 22.23
C GLY A 245 -9.85 -3.64 21.76
N SER A 246 -10.35 -3.09 20.65
CA SER A 246 -9.89 -1.79 20.13
C SER A 246 -10.23 -0.64 21.09
N LYS A 247 -11.41 -0.68 21.71
CA LYS A 247 -11.82 0.30 22.73
C LYS A 247 -10.94 0.22 23.98
N ILE A 248 -10.61 -0.99 24.42
CA ILE A 248 -9.67 -1.21 25.53
C ILE A 248 -8.30 -0.59 25.24
N LEU A 249 -7.74 -0.79 24.05
CA LEU A 249 -6.45 -0.20 23.71
C LEU A 249 -6.49 1.33 23.77
N ARG A 250 -7.60 1.94 23.35
CA ARG A 250 -7.81 3.38 23.46
C ARG A 250 -7.88 3.84 24.93
N GLU A 251 -8.67 3.17 25.77
CA GLU A 251 -8.76 3.49 27.19
C GLU A 251 -7.43 3.30 27.92
N ALA A 252 -6.70 2.21 27.62
CA ALA A 252 -5.36 1.96 28.16
C ALA A 252 -4.38 3.07 27.75
N ALA A 253 -4.41 3.50 26.48
CA ALA A 253 -3.59 4.60 26.01
C ALA A 253 -3.93 5.93 26.71
N MET A 254 -5.21 6.20 26.99
CA MET A 254 -5.63 7.36 27.79
C MET A 254 -5.11 7.29 29.24
N VAL A 255 -5.17 6.11 29.87
CA VAL A 255 -4.62 5.90 31.22
C VAL A 255 -3.10 6.15 31.22
N ILE A 256 -2.37 5.59 30.26
CA ILE A 256 -0.92 5.83 30.13
C ILE A 256 -0.65 7.32 29.95
N SER A 257 -1.33 7.96 28.99
CA SER A 257 -1.13 9.38 28.68
C SER A 257 -1.46 10.32 29.83
N SER A 258 -2.41 9.98 30.71
CA SER A 258 -2.73 10.79 31.89
C SER A 258 -1.59 10.86 32.93
N ASN A 259 -0.60 9.98 32.80
CA ASN A 259 0.59 9.91 33.65
C ASN A 259 1.86 10.42 32.94
N LEU A 260 1.72 11.02 31.76
CA LEU A 260 2.81 11.57 30.97
C LEU A 260 2.83 13.10 31.03
N GLU A 261 4.01 13.69 30.90
CA GLU A 261 4.24 15.13 30.84
C GLU A 261 4.21 15.65 29.38
N ASP A 262 4.17 16.97 29.21
CA ASP A 262 4.03 17.62 27.88
C ASP A 262 5.14 17.27 26.89
N ASP A 263 6.33 16.91 27.37
CA ASP A 263 7.47 16.52 26.53
C ASP A 263 7.56 15.00 26.28
N ASP A 264 6.83 14.19 27.05
CA ASP A 264 6.79 12.74 26.87
C ASP A 264 5.95 12.39 25.63
N ARG A 265 6.27 11.26 24.98
CA ARG A 265 5.50 10.80 23.80
C ARG A 265 5.03 9.38 23.99
N LEU A 266 3.71 9.19 23.97
CA LEU A 266 3.09 7.88 23.85
C LEU A 266 2.94 7.51 22.36
N VAL A 267 3.40 6.32 22.02
CA VAL A 267 3.35 5.76 20.68
C VAL A 267 2.70 4.39 20.74
N ARG A 268 1.77 4.09 19.83
CA ARG A 268 1.38 2.70 19.56
C ARG A 268 2.33 2.09 18.54
N TYR A 269 3.01 1.02 18.94
CA TYR A 269 4.06 0.40 18.14
C TYR A 269 3.48 -0.61 17.15
N GLY A 270 2.53 -1.43 17.61
CA GLY A 270 1.78 -2.38 16.80
C GLY A 270 0.92 -3.28 17.68
N GLY A 271 -0.23 -3.74 17.18
CA GLY A 271 -1.12 -4.62 17.95
C GLY A 271 -1.52 -4.02 19.30
N ASP A 272 -1.04 -4.65 20.37
CA ASP A 272 -1.18 -4.34 21.80
C ASP A 272 0.09 -3.78 22.45
N GLU A 273 1.11 -3.47 21.64
CA GLU A 273 2.38 -2.91 22.06
C GLU A 273 2.39 -1.39 21.96
N PHE A 274 2.96 -0.74 22.96
CA PHE A 274 3.18 0.70 22.99
C PHE A 274 4.63 1.02 23.33
N VAL A 275 5.06 2.21 22.95
CA VAL A 275 6.36 2.77 23.27
C VAL A 275 6.18 4.13 23.91
N ILE A 276 6.90 4.39 25.00
CA ILE A 276 6.97 5.70 25.64
C ILE A 276 8.38 6.25 25.43
N ILE A 277 8.46 7.45 24.88
CA ILE A 277 9.71 8.20 24.74
C ILE A 277 9.71 9.25 25.85
N LEU A 278 10.75 9.23 26.68
CA LEU A 278 10.94 10.15 27.80
C LEU A 278 12.22 10.98 27.57
N PRO A 279 12.12 12.14 26.90
CA PRO A 279 13.25 13.04 26.72
C PRO A 279 13.73 13.59 28.06
N ALA A 280 15.03 13.82 28.20
CA ALA A 280 15.67 14.37 29.41
C ALA A 280 15.43 13.55 30.70
N HIS A 281 14.98 12.30 30.58
CA HIS A 281 14.84 11.38 31.70
C HIS A 281 15.99 10.38 31.69
N GLY A 282 16.78 10.39 32.77
CA GLY A 282 17.70 9.30 33.06
C GLY A 282 16.95 8.04 33.52
N LYS A 283 17.62 6.90 33.45
CA LYS A 283 17.08 5.57 33.79
C LYS A 283 16.28 5.51 35.13
N PRO A 284 16.72 6.10 36.25
CA PRO A 284 15.94 6.08 37.50
C PRO A 284 14.60 6.82 37.40
N ALA A 285 14.59 8.00 36.79
CA ALA A 285 13.37 8.80 36.63
C ALA A 285 12.37 8.10 35.69
N ALA A 286 12.86 7.49 34.61
CA ALA A 286 12.05 6.66 33.74
C ALA A 286 11.43 5.47 34.48
N PHE A 287 12.21 4.78 35.34
CA PHE A 287 11.71 3.68 36.14
C PHE A 287 10.56 4.10 37.08
N ASP A 288 10.72 5.21 37.81
CA ASP A 288 9.68 5.70 38.72
C ASP A 288 8.39 6.10 37.99
N LYS A 289 8.52 6.71 36.80
CA LYS A 289 7.37 7.03 35.94
C LYS A 289 6.67 5.76 35.46
N VAL A 290 7.41 4.74 35.01
CA VAL A 290 6.84 3.44 34.60
C VAL A 290 6.18 2.71 35.77
N VAL A 291 6.72 2.79 36.99
CA VAL A 291 6.06 2.25 38.19
C VAL A 291 4.69 2.87 38.41
N THR A 292 4.57 4.18 38.17
CA THR A 292 3.31 4.92 38.29
C THR A 292 2.31 4.49 37.23
N ILE A 293 2.73 4.44 35.96
CA ILE A 293 1.91 4.00 34.82
C ILE A 293 1.42 2.55 35.02
N ARG A 294 2.31 1.64 35.42
CA ARG A 294 1.96 0.23 35.66
C ARG A 294 0.87 0.10 36.73
N LYS A 295 0.97 0.85 37.83
CA LYS A 295 -0.05 0.85 38.89
C LYS A 295 -1.36 1.42 38.37
N ALA A 296 -1.32 2.54 37.66
CA ALA A 296 -2.52 3.16 37.10
C ALA A 296 -3.28 2.21 36.15
N LEU A 297 -2.57 1.48 35.28
CA LEU A 297 -3.18 0.46 34.41
C LEU A 297 -3.80 -0.69 35.22
N ALA A 298 -3.09 -1.20 36.22
CA ALA A 298 -3.58 -2.30 37.05
C ALA A 298 -4.80 -1.92 37.92
N ASP A 299 -4.85 -0.68 38.39
CA ASP A 299 -5.94 -0.17 39.24
C ASP A 299 -7.17 0.24 38.42
N ALA A 300 -6.98 0.65 37.16
CA ALA A 300 -8.06 1.04 36.26
C ALA A 300 -9.07 -0.09 36.00
N ALA A 301 -10.32 0.30 35.73
CA ALA A 301 -11.37 -0.59 35.29
C ALA A 301 -11.78 -0.17 33.88
N PHE A 302 -11.66 -1.09 32.93
CA PHE A 302 -11.87 -0.82 31.51
C PHE A 302 -13.26 -1.28 31.05
N LEU A 303 -13.79 -0.66 29.99
CA LEU A 303 -15.10 -0.93 29.39
C LEU A 303 -16.31 -0.68 30.31
N GLN A 304 -16.18 0.25 31.26
CA GLN A 304 -17.27 0.59 32.19
C GLN A 304 -18.51 1.12 31.46
N ASP A 305 -18.32 1.89 30.39
CA ASP A 305 -19.41 2.41 29.55
C ASP A 305 -20.20 1.31 28.83
N ASP A 306 -19.60 0.13 28.64
CA ASP A 306 -20.25 -1.05 28.05
C ASP A 306 -20.83 -2.00 29.12
N GLY A 307 -20.81 -1.59 30.39
CA GLY A 307 -21.30 -2.38 31.52
C GLY A 307 -20.36 -3.52 31.94
N LEU A 308 -19.09 -3.44 31.55
CA LEU A 308 -18.05 -4.41 31.89
C LEU A 308 -17.05 -3.80 32.88
N GLU A 309 -16.31 -4.66 33.58
CA GLU A 309 -15.21 -4.24 34.46
C GLU A 309 -13.98 -5.12 34.18
N VAL A 310 -13.30 -4.83 33.07
CA VAL A 310 -12.11 -5.59 32.67
C VAL A 310 -10.89 -5.02 33.41
N LYS A 311 -10.03 -5.90 33.91
CA LYS A 311 -8.73 -5.56 34.51
C LYS A 311 -7.61 -5.94 33.55
N LEU A 312 -6.65 -5.04 33.38
CA LEU A 312 -5.51 -5.22 32.51
C LEU A 312 -4.22 -4.97 33.28
N THR A 313 -3.18 -5.70 32.91
CA THR A 313 -1.81 -5.39 33.34
C THR A 313 -0.93 -5.24 32.10
N ALA A 314 0.26 -4.71 32.30
CA ALA A 314 1.24 -4.60 31.22
C ALA A 314 2.64 -4.91 31.75
N SER A 315 3.47 -5.43 30.85
CA SER A 315 4.88 -5.66 31.09
C SER A 315 5.71 -4.57 30.40
N PHE A 316 6.86 -4.22 30.98
CA PHE A 316 7.65 -3.07 30.56
C PHE A 316 9.16 -3.37 30.46
N GLY A 317 9.79 -2.87 29.39
CA GLY A 317 11.24 -2.88 29.18
C GLY A 317 11.78 -1.48 29.00
N ILE A 318 12.80 -1.10 29.76
CA ILE A 318 13.39 0.26 29.77
C ILE A 318 14.85 0.19 29.30
N ALA A 319 15.24 1.10 28.40
CA ALA A 319 16.64 1.35 28.05
C ALA A 319 16.90 2.86 27.98
N ASN A 320 18.14 3.30 28.23
CA ASN A 320 18.53 4.70 28.23
C ASN A 320 19.62 4.99 27.18
N TYR A 321 19.50 6.10 26.47
CA TYR A 321 20.56 6.68 25.66
C TYR A 321 21.05 7.97 26.33
N PRO A 322 22.36 8.22 26.46
CA PRO A 322 23.47 7.37 26.02
C PRO A 322 23.94 6.33 27.06
N GLY A 323 23.19 6.15 28.16
CA GLY A 323 23.63 5.33 29.31
C GLY A 323 23.85 3.84 29.01
N ASP A 324 22.94 3.23 28.24
CA ASP A 324 22.95 1.80 27.90
C ASP A 324 23.27 1.55 26.43
N ALA A 325 22.87 2.49 25.56
CA ALA A 325 22.98 2.38 24.12
C ALA A 325 23.84 3.50 23.54
N ALA A 326 24.64 3.18 22.53
CA ALA A 326 25.43 4.14 21.77
C ALA A 326 24.68 4.70 20.56
N ASP A 327 23.62 4.04 20.10
CA ASP A 327 22.81 4.48 18.96
C ASP A 327 21.33 4.07 19.08
N LYS A 328 20.51 4.56 18.14
CA LYS A 328 19.07 4.30 18.07
C LYS A 328 18.75 2.80 17.96
N LYS A 329 19.55 2.06 17.20
CA LYS A 329 19.30 0.64 16.95
C LYS A 329 19.53 -0.17 18.22
N GLU A 330 20.62 0.11 18.92
CA GLU A 330 20.92 -0.50 20.21
C GLU A 330 19.88 -0.13 21.28
N LEU A 331 19.44 1.14 21.31
CA LEU A 331 18.40 1.60 22.25
C LEU A 331 17.09 0.82 22.09
N LEU A 332 16.61 0.70 20.84
CA LEU A 332 15.39 -0.07 20.53
C LEU A 332 15.56 -1.54 20.93
N GLN A 333 16.71 -2.14 20.57
CA GLN A 333 16.97 -3.55 20.82
C GLN A 333 17.07 -3.87 22.33
N LEU A 334 17.69 -2.99 23.12
CA LEU A 334 17.82 -3.19 24.57
C LEU A 334 16.48 -3.02 25.30
N ALA A 335 15.65 -2.06 24.88
CA ALA A 335 14.32 -1.87 25.45
C ALA A 335 13.42 -3.09 25.18
N ASP A 336 13.40 -3.57 23.94
CA ASP A 336 12.63 -4.75 23.51
C ASP A 336 13.09 -6.04 24.24
N ASN A 337 14.40 -6.27 24.30
CA ASN A 337 14.96 -7.41 25.05
C ASN A 337 14.59 -7.35 26.55
N SER A 338 14.53 -6.15 27.12
CA SER A 338 14.13 -5.96 28.51
C SER A 338 12.65 -6.29 28.70
N LEU A 339 11.78 -5.88 27.77
CA LEU A 339 10.36 -6.22 27.78
C LEU A 339 10.16 -7.74 27.72
N TYR A 340 10.87 -8.42 26.81
CA TYR A 340 10.81 -9.88 26.70
C TYR A 340 11.18 -10.57 28.03
N ARG A 341 12.28 -10.15 28.68
CA ARG A 341 12.69 -10.63 30.00
C ARG A 341 11.67 -10.31 31.10
N SER A 342 10.88 -9.27 30.94
CA SER A 342 9.83 -8.90 31.88
C SER A 342 8.69 -9.91 31.84
N LYS A 343 8.29 -10.33 30.63
CA LYS A 343 7.24 -11.34 30.43
C LYS A 343 7.62 -12.70 31.03
N ASP A 344 8.88 -13.11 30.90
CA ASP A 344 9.38 -14.39 31.43
C ASP A 344 9.32 -14.52 32.96
N VAL A 345 9.33 -13.40 33.70
CA VAL A 345 9.38 -13.40 35.17
C VAL A 345 7.99 -13.30 35.82
N GLY A 346 6.92 -13.37 35.00
CA GLY A 346 5.54 -13.49 35.50
C GLY A 346 4.63 -12.32 35.17
N LYS A 347 4.89 -11.57 34.08
CA LYS A 347 4.07 -10.44 33.60
C LYS A 347 3.91 -9.32 34.63
N ASN A 348 3.12 -8.29 34.34
CA ASN A 348 2.89 -7.12 35.22
C ASN A 348 4.16 -6.58 35.91
N SER A 349 5.26 -6.53 35.17
CA SER A 349 6.59 -6.30 35.73
C SER A 349 7.37 -5.30 34.89
N ILE A 350 8.49 -4.85 35.45
CA ILE A 350 9.37 -3.86 34.82
C ILE A 350 10.78 -4.46 34.79
N ARG A 351 11.44 -4.32 33.65
CA ARG A 351 12.86 -4.65 33.46
C ARG A 351 13.58 -3.48 32.82
N VAL A 352 14.86 -3.40 33.13
CA VAL A 352 15.75 -2.34 32.67
C VAL A 352 16.99 -3.00 32.07
N ALA A 353 17.51 -2.42 30.99
CA ALA A 353 18.69 -2.88 30.26
C ALA A 353 19.96 -2.89 31.13
#